data_AF-A0A8D0X9C0-F1
#
_entry.id   AF-A0A8D0X9C0-F1
#
_cell.length_a   1.000
_cell.length_b   1.000
_cell.length_c   1.000
_cell.angle_alpha   90.00
_cell.angle_beta   90.00
_cell.angle_gamma   90.00
#
_symmetry.space_group_name_H-M   'P 1'
#
loop_
_entity.id
_entity.type
_entity.pdbx_description
1 polymer ?
#
loop_
_entity_poly.entity_id
_entity_poly.type
_entity_poly.pdbx_seq_one_letter_code
_entity_poly.pdbx_strand_id
1 'polypeptide(L)'
;MSSRAPVPRILRSAKGISVSSQAPVPRTLRGKRRKWSPGAAPSPEIQTFLAPPLLSANRWRSESMEAARSPPTAGKFVVVGGGIAGVTCAEQLAIDFPSEDILLITASPVIKAVTNFKQVSKVLEEFDVEEQPSTMLENRFPNIKVIESGVKQLKSEQRCILTEDGNQHVYKKLCLCAGAKPKLICEGNPYVLGIRDTDSAQVTF
;
A
#
# COMPACT_ATOMS: atom_id res chain seq x y z
N MET A 1 -3.31 50.50 -34.17
CA MET A 1 -2.52 50.67 -32.92
C MET A 1 -3.49 50.60 -31.75
N SER A 2 -3.49 49.51 -30.99
CA SER A 2 -4.04 49.50 -29.63
C SER A 2 -3.34 48.40 -28.85
N SER A 3 -2.70 48.83 -27.78
CA SER A 3 -1.68 48.13 -27.00
C SER A 3 -2.27 47.06 -26.10
N ARG A 4 -1.66 45.87 -26.12
CA ARG A 4 -1.79 44.83 -25.08
C ARG A 4 -1.35 45.39 -23.73
N ALA A 5 -2.17 45.25 -22.70
CA ALA A 5 -1.72 45.24 -21.32
C ALA A 5 -1.57 43.78 -20.86
N PRO A 6 -0.43 43.37 -20.28
CA PRO A 6 -0.28 42.02 -19.74
C PRO A 6 -0.96 41.90 -18.37
N VAL A 7 -1.80 40.88 -18.22
CA VAL A 7 -2.40 40.50 -16.94
C VAL A 7 -1.31 39.85 -16.06
N PRO A 8 -1.16 40.25 -14.79
CA PRO A 8 -0.10 39.73 -13.94
C PRO A 8 -0.33 38.26 -13.57
N ARG A 9 0.66 37.42 -13.89
CA ARG A 9 0.75 36.03 -13.48
C ARG A 9 1.07 35.99 -11.99
N ILE A 10 0.07 35.74 -11.16
CA ILE A 10 0.26 35.54 -9.72
C ILE A 10 0.95 34.18 -9.53
N LEU A 11 2.28 34.20 -9.37
CA LEU A 11 3.03 33.08 -8.80
C LEU A 11 2.72 33.04 -7.29
N ARG A 12 1.84 32.14 -6.86
CA ARG A 12 1.70 31.80 -5.43
C ARG A 12 2.71 30.70 -5.11
N SER A 13 3.89 31.13 -4.65
CA SER A 13 4.80 30.27 -3.90
C SER A 13 4.10 29.88 -2.59
N ALA A 14 3.73 28.61 -2.46
CA ALA A 14 3.33 28.05 -1.18
C ALA A 14 4.60 27.90 -0.33
N LYS A 15 4.88 28.92 0.50
CA LYS A 15 5.91 28.82 1.53
C LYS A 15 5.54 27.71 2.50
N GLY A 16 6.47 26.76 2.66
CA GLY A 16 6.33 25.56 3.45
C GLY A 16 5.87 25.81 4.88
N ILE A 17 4.98 24.94 5.33
CA ILE A 17 4.59 24.80 6.74
C ILE A 17 5.74 24.09 7.44
N SER A 18 6.47 24.80 8.29
CA SER A 18 7.42 24.19 9.23
C SER A 18 6.63 23.56 10.39
N VAL A 19 6.55 22.23 10.43
CA VAL A 19 5.95 21.52 11.57
C VAL A 19 7.03 21.32 12.63
N SER A 20 7.10 22.20 13.63
CA SER A 20 7.92 21.98 14.82
C SER A 20 7.17 21.09 15.82
N SER A 21 7.33 19.76 15.74
CA SER A 21 6.80 18.88 16.78
C SER A 21 7.77 18.81 17.98
N GLN A 22 7.66 19.77 18.91
CA GLN A 22 8.16 19.58 20.27
C GLN A 22 7.02 19.06 21.15
N ALA A 23 7.02 17.77 21.44
CA ALA A 23 6.30 17.21 22.59
C ALA A 23 7.09 16.03 23.17
N PRO A 24 7.43 16.03 24.48
CA PRO A 24 8.16 14.93 25.10
C PRO A 24 7.26 13.69 25.28
N VAL A 25 7.78 12.53 24.88
CA VAL A 25 7.12 11.23 25.03
C VAL A 25 7.24 10.77 26.49
N PRO A 26 6.14 10.48 27.22
CA PRO A 26 6.23 9.87 28.54
C PRO A 26 6.65 8.41 28.42
N ARG A 27 7.68 8.03 29.18
CA ARG A 27 8.09 6.64 29.39
C ARG A 27 7.11 5.92 30.32
N THR A 28 6.99 4.62 30.06
CA THR A 28 6.53 3.50 30.93
C THR A 28 5.11 2.98 30.73
N LEU A 29 5.03 1.71 30.33
CA LEU A 29 4.38 0.63 31.09
C LEU A 29 4.84 -0.73 30.53
N ARG A 30 5.60 -1.48 31.34
CA ARG A 30 6.06 -2.85 31.06
C ARG A 30 4.87 -3.81 31.14
N GLY A 31 4.42 -4.33 30.01
CA GLY A 31 3.50 -5.48 29.94
C GLY A 31 4.26 -6.81 29.90
N LYS A 32 3.95 -7.70 30.84
CA LYS A 32 4.61 -9.00 31.09
C LYS A 32 4.62 -9.94 29.87
N ARG A 33 5.82 -10.39 29.49
CA ARG A 33 6.04 -11.58 28.63
C ARG A 33 5.43 -12.81 29.30
N ARG A 34 4.46 -13.47 28.67
CA ARG A 34 4.01 -14.82 29.06
C ARG A 34 4.98 -15.86 28.50
N LYS A 35 5.56 -16.66 29.40
CA LYS A 35 6.38 -17.85 29.10
C LYS A 35 5.48 -18.96 28.53
N TRP A 36 5.90 -19.56 27.43
CA TRP A 36 5.36 -20.83 26.92
C TRP A 36 6.22 -21.97 27.48
N SER A 37 5.57 -22.99 28.05
CA SER A 37 6.21 -24.20 28.57
C SER A 37 5.65 -25.41 27.82
N PRO A 38 6.48 -26.36 27.35
CA PRO A 38 5.98 -27.60 26.76
C PRO A 38 5.66 -28.62 27.86
N GLY A 39 4.44 -29.14 27.87
CA GLY A 39 3.98 -30.18 28.79
C GLY A 39 3.67 -31.48 28.07
N ALA A 40 4.41 -32.52 28.48
CA ALA A 40 4.07 -33.93 28.62
C ALA A 40 3.42 -34.71 27.45
N ALA A 41 4.15 -35.74 27.01
CA ALA A 41 3.65 -36.88 26.24
C ALA A 41 2.77 -37.83 27.09
N PRO A 42 1.92 -38.66 26.47
CA PRO A 42 1.54 -39.96 26.99
C PRO A 42 2.19 -41.11 26.18
N SER A 43 2.50 -42.20 26.90
CA SER A 43 3.08 -43.46 26.42
C SER A 43 1.99 -44.52 26.16
N PRO A 44 2.31 -45.79 25.81
CA PRO A 44 1.79 -46.45 24.61
C PRO A 44 0.67 -47.48 24.91
N GLU A 45 -0.17 -47.77 23.91
CA GLU A 45 -0.96 -49.00 23.90
C GLU A 45 -0.71 -49.79 22.62
N ILE A 46 -0.42 -51.07 22.85
CA ILE A 46 -0.08 -52.12 21.90
C ILE A 46 -1.39 -52.70 21.36
N GLN A 47 -1.51 -52.84 20.04
CA GLN A 47 -2.23 -53.96 19.43
C GLN A 47 -1.69 -54.22 18.02
N THR A 48 -0.85 -55.24 17.93
CA THR A 48 -0.46 -56.01 16.74
C THR A 48 -1.70 -56.60 16.08
N PHE A 49 -1.78 -56.65 14.74
CA PHE A 49 -2.21 -57.86 13.99
C PHE A 49 -2.04 -57.69 12.46
N LEU A 50 -1.20 -58.58 11.89
CA LEU A 50 -1.28 -59.22 10.57
C LEU A 50 -1.23 -58.40 9.25
N ALA A 51 -0.07 -58.43 8.59
CA ALA A 51 0.05 -58.65 7.13
C ALA A 51 -0.04 -60.19 6.86
N PRO A 52 -0.30 -60.74 5.64
CA PRO A 52 0.08 -60.30 4.27
C PRO A 52 -1.03 -60.66 3.22
N PRO A 53 -0.83 -60.91 1.89
CA PRO A 53 0.34 -60.74 1.01
C PRO A 53 0.08 -59.99 -0.32
N LEU A 54 1.19 -59.72 -1.00
CA LEU A 54 1.30 -59.32 -2.41
C LEU A 54 0.62 -60.35 -3.35
N LEU A 55 -0.23 -59.87 -4.27
CA LEU A 55 -0.38 -60.46 -5.60
C LEU A 55 -0.99 -59.47 -6.62
N SER A 56 -0.18 -59.14 -7.63
CA SER A 56 -0.50 -59.03 -9.06
C SER A 56 -1.77 -58.31 -9.57
N ALA A 57 -1.50 -57.42 -10.54
CA ALA A 57 -2.30 -57.11 -11.73
C ALA A 57 -3.40 -56.01 -11.68
N ASN A 58 -3.04 -54.92 -12.37
CA ASN A 58 -3.84 -54.19 -13.36
C ASN A 58 -4.74 -53.03 -12.90
N ARG A 59 -4.25 -51.83 -13.26
CA ARG A 59 -4.92 -50.93 -14.21
C ARG A 59 -6.25 -50.34 -13.75
N TRP A 60 -6.20 -49.29 -12.94
CA TRP A 60 -7.09 -48.14 -13.08
C TRP A 60 -6.35 -46.85 -12.74
N ARG A 61 -5.99 -46.14 -13.83
CA ARG A 61 -5.50 -44.77 -13.85
C ARG A 61 -6.59 -43.88 -13.26
N SER A 62 -6.32 -43.28 -12.11
CA SER A 62 -7.09 -42.16 -11.56
C SER A 62 -6.13 -41.02 -11.28
N GLU A 63 -5.55 -40.48 -12.36
CA GLU A 63 -4.96 -39.15 -12.35
C GLU A 63 -6.13 -38.16 -12.20
N SER A 64 -6.40 -37.69 -10.99
CA SER A 64 -7.32 -36.59 -10.75
C SER A 64 -6.54 -35.45 -10.12
N MET A 65 -5.97 -34.66 -11.03
CA MET A 65 -5.63 -33.24 -10.91
C MET A 65 -5.18 -32.76 -9.52
N GLU A 66 -3.91 -33.03 -9.21
CA GLU A 66 -3.09 -32.06 -8.51
C GLU A 66 -3.08 -30.80 -9.40
N ALA A 67 -3.99 -29.85 -9.11
CA ALA A 67 -4.02 -28.57 -9.78
C ALA A 67 -2.61 -27.98 -9.67
N ALA A 68 -1.95 -27.83 -10.82
CA ALA A 68 -0.62 -27.27 -10.93
C ALA A 68 -0.55 -26.00 -10.08
N ARG A 69 0.07 -26.11 -8.90
CA ARG A 69 0.56 -24.94 -8.20
C ARG A 69 1.64 -24.41 -9.13
N SER A 70 1.29 -23.36 -9.87
CA SER A 70 2.27 -22.49 -10.50
C SER A 70 3.39 -22.25 -9.49
N PRO A 71 4.67 -22.21 -9.92
CA PRO A 71 5.75 -21.79 -9.04
C PRO A 71 5.32 -20.48 -8.35
N PRO A 72 5.72 -20.20 -7.10
CA PRO A 72 5.32 -18.97 -6.44
C PRO A 72 5.71 -17.81 -7.34
N THR A 73 4.73 -17.26 -8.05
CA THR A 73 4.91 -16.15 -8.96
C THR A 73 5.53 -15.05 -8.12
N ALA A 74 6.58 -14.40 -8.65
CA ALA A 74 7.17 -13.18 -8.09
C ALA A 74 6.06 -12.36 -7.42
N GLY A 75 6.21 -12.18 -6.11
CA GLY A 75 5.08 -11.92 -5.26
C GLY A 75 4.81 -10.44 -5.24
N LYS A 76 3.80 -10.01 -6.00
CA LYS A 76 3.44 -8.60 -6.18
C LYS A 76 3.21 -7.91 -4.84
N PHE A 77 3.98 -6.84 -4.59
CA PHE A 77 3.71 -5.88 -3.53
C PHE A 77 2.59 -4.96 -4.01
N VAL A 78 1.58 -4.74 -3.18
CA VAL A 78 0.50 -3.80 -3.50
C VAL A 78 0.52 -2.66 -2.50
N VAL A 79 0.55 -1.43 -3.00
CA VAL A 79 0.45 -0.20 -2.22
C VAL A 79 -0.83 0.52 -2.62
N VAL A 80 -1.65 0.89 -1.63
CA VAL A 80 -2.93 1.57 -1.86
C VAL A 80 -2.85 3.01 -1.38
N GLY A 81 -2.99 3.96 -2.29
CA GLY A 81 -3.03 5.41 -2.05
C GLY A 81 -1.83 6.13 -2.66
N GLY A 82 -2.05 7.01 -3.65
CA GLY A 82 -1.02 7.82 -4.32
C GLY A 82 -0.59 9.09 -3.57
N GLY A 83 -0.81 9.16 -2.25
CA GLY A 83 -0.29 10.25 -1.42
C GLY A 83 1.18 10.05 -1.07
N ILE A 84 1.76 11.01 -0.33
CA ILE A 84 3.19 11.03 0.07
C ILE A 84 3.63 9.66 0.61
N ALA A 85 2.90 9.12 1.59
CA ALA A 85 3.23 7.84 2.21
C ALA A 85 3.23 6.66 1.24
N GLY A 86 2.29 6.60 0.30
CA GLY A 86 2.20 5.49 -0.64
C GLY A 86 3.23 5.59 -1.76
N VAL A 87 3.47 6.80 -2.28
CA VAL A 87 4.50 7.06 -3.28
C VAL A 87 5.88 6.72 -2.72
N THR A 88 6.24 7.28 -1.57
CA THR A 88 7.54 6.99 -0.93
C THR A 88 7.66 5.51 -0.57
N CYS A 89 6.58 4.85 -0.12
CA CYS A 89 6.61 3.41 0.13
C CYS A 89 6.90 2.60 -1.14
N ALA A 90 6.26 2.94 -2.27
CA ALA A 90 6.49 2.27 -3.54
C ALA A 90 7.92 2.49 -4.05
N GLU A 91 8.45 3.71 -3.94
CA GLU A 91 9.83 4.03 -4.31
C GLU A 91 10.84 3.24 -3.48
N GLN A 92 10.69 3.20 -2.16
CA GLN A 92 11.60 2.43 -1.30
C GLN A 92 11.53 0.93 -1.57
N LEU A 93 10.32 0.39 -1.78
CA LEU A 93 10.18 -1.01 -2.16
C LEU A 93 10.88 -1.32 -3.50
N ALA A 94 10.83 -0.41 -4.47
CA ALA A 94 11.45 -0.61 -5.76
C ALA A 94 12.98 -0.59 -5.69
N ILE A 95 13.54 0.24 -4.79
CA ILE A 95 14.98 0.30 -4.51
C ILE A 95 15.45 -0.96 -3.78
N ASP A 96 14.73 -1.38 -2.73
CA ASP A 96 15.13 -2.51 -1.89
C ASP A 96 14.90 -3.86 -2.57
N PHE A 97 13.88 -3.95 -3.45
CA PHE A 97 13.46 -5.18 -4.13
C PHE A 97 13.30 -4.96 -5.65
N PRO A 98 14.40 -4.71 -6.39
CA PRO A 98 14.33 -4.38 -7.82
C PRO A 98 13.83 -5.53 -8.71
N SER A 99 13.81 -6.77 -8.20
CA SER A 99 13.32 -7.95 -8.91
C SER A 99 11.85 -8.27 -8.64
N GLU A 100 11.20 -7.58 -7.70
CA GLU A 100 9.80 -7.82 -7.35
C GLU A 100 8.92 -6.74 -8.00
N ASP A 101 7.75 -7.17 -8.50
CA ASP A 101 6.75 -6.28 -9.08
C ASP A 101 6.02 -5.51 -7.98
N ILE A 102 5.85 -4.20 -8.16
CA ILE A 102 5.15 -3.31 -7.24
C ILE A 102 3.97 -2.68 -7.98
N LEU A 103 2.79 -2.78 -7.38
CA LEU A 103 1.57 -2.20 -7.89
C LEU A 103 1.10 -1.08 -6.96
N LEU A 104 1.14 0.16 -7.44
CA LEU A 104 0.58 1.32 -6.74
C LEU A 104 -0.81 1.60 -7.27
N ILE A 105 -1.81 1.60 -6.40
CA ILE A 105 -3.19 1.93 -6.75
C ILE A 105 -3.54 3.29 -6.19
N THR A 106 -3.99 4.21 -7.03
CA THR A 106 -4.34 5.58 -6.66
C THR A 106 -5.73 5.93 -7.16
N ALA A 107 -6.51 6.65 -6.35
CA ALA A 107 -7.82 7.16 -6.73
C ALA A 107 -7.76 8.52 -7.46
N SER A 108 -6.57 9.07 -7.65
CA SER A 108 -6.33 10.37 -8.31
C SER A 108 -5.42 10.19 -9.53
N PRO A 109 -5.63 10.96 -10.62
CA PRO A 109 -4.77 10.93 -11.81
C PRO A 109 -3.34 11.42 -11.54
N VAL A 110 -3.14 12.12 -10.43
CA VAL A 110 -1.83 12.59 -9.98
C VAL A 110 -1.39 11.87 -8.71
N ILE A 111 -0.08 11.78 -8.54
CA ILE A 111 0.57 11.27 -7.33
C ILE A 111 1.26 12.41 -6.60
N LYS A 112 1.38 12.28 -5.27
CA LYS A 112 2.10 13.26 -4.44
C LYS A 112 3.53 12.78 -4.23
N ALA A 113 4.43 13.30 -5.04
CA ALA A 113 5.84 12.95 -5.03
C ALA A 113 6.61 13.87 -4.08
N VAL A 114 7.61 13.30 -3.41
CA VAL A 114 8.58 14.06 -2.61
C VAL A 114 9.75 14.46 -3.51
N THR A 115 10.03 15.76 -3.58
CA THR A 115 11.14 16.32 -4.35
C THR A 115 12.09 17.09 -3.42
N ASN A 116 13.30 17.39 -3.92
CA ASN A 116 14.30 18.20 -3.21
C ASN A 116 14.62 17.72 -1.78
N PHE A 117 14.61 16.41 -1.54
CA PHE A 117 14.89 15.85 -0.23
C PHE A 117 16.31 16.19 0.23
N LYS A 118 16.42 16.77 1.43
CA LYS A 118 17.66 17.21 2.05
C LYS A 118 17.66 16.83 3.52
N GLN A 119 18.63 16.00 3.91
CA GLN A 119 18.90 15.71 5.31
C GLN A 119 19.76 16.84 5.90
N VAL A 120 19.15 17.76 6.64
CA VAL A 120 19.81 18.92 7.25
C VAL A 120 20.54 18.53 8.53
N SER A 121 19.98 17.58 9.29
CA SER A 121 20.63 17.02 10.48
C SER A 121 20.18 15.57 10.71
N LYS A 122 20.67 14.92 11.77
CA LYS A 122 20.26 13.55 12.16
C LYS A 122 18.75 13.40 12.37
N VAL A 123 18.03 14.48 12.67
CA VAL A 123 16.60 14.48 13.02
C VAL A 123 15.78 15.49 12.22
N LEU A 124 16.41 16.24 11.30
CA LEU A 124 15.76 17.27 10.51
C LEU A 124 15.94 16.98 9.03
N GLU A 125 14.80 16.83 8.36
CA GLU A 125 14.68 16.59 6.93
C GLU A 125 13.83 17.70 6.34
N GLU A 126 14.23 18.17 5.17
CA GLU A 126 13.54 19.17 4.37
C GLU A 126 13.24 18.56 3.01
N PHE A 127 12.02 18.74 2.52
CA PHE A 127 11.61 18.25 1.22
C PHE A 127 10.39 19.03 0.75
N ASP A 128 10.20 19.05 -0.57
CA ASP A 128 9.03 19.60 -1.22
C ASP A 128 8.04 18.48 -1.57
N VAL A 129 6.76 18.83 -1.64
CA VAL A 129 5.70 17.91 -2.09
C VAL A 129 5.10 18.50 -3.35
N GLU A 130 5.16 17.73 -4.43
CA GLU A 130 4.65 18.12 -5.74
C GLU A 130 3.64 17.10 -6.26
N GLU A 131 2.65 17.58 -7.00
CA GLU A 131 1.74 16.74 -7.77
C GLU A 131 2.39 16.42 -9.12
N GLN A 132 2.61 15.13 -9.37
CA GLN A 132 3.27 14.62 -10.56
C GLN A 132 2.36 13.60 -11.25
N PRO A 133 2.48 13.41 -12.57
CA PRO A 133 1.74 12.36 -13.27
C PRO A 133 2.20 10.98 -12.79
N SER A 134 1.28 10.01 -12.81
CA SER A 134 1.57 8.61 -12.46
C SER A 134 2.74 8.00 -13.25
N THR A 135 2.91 8.42 -14.52
CA THR A 135 4.00 8.00 -15.40
C THR A 135 5.39 8.33 -14.87
N MET A 136 5.52 9.31 -13.97
CA MET A 136 6.81 9.66 -13.36
C MET A 136 7.44 8.47 -12.64
N LEU A 137 6.66 7.72 -11.85
CA LEU A 137 7.16 6.55 -11.13
C LEU A 137 7.52 5.40 -12.08
N GLU A 138 6.67 5.13 -13.06
CA GLU A 138 6.89 4.06 -14.04
C GLU A 138 8.15 4.31 -14.88
N ASN A 139 8.44 5.59 -15.19
CA ASN A 139 9.65 5.98 -15.90
C ASN A 139 10.92 5.86 -15.04
N ARG A 140 10.82 6.09 -13.72
CA ARG A 140 11.97 6.01 -12.81
C ARG A 140 12.25 4.58 -12.35
N PHE A 141 11.22 3.76 -12.21
CA PHE A 141 11.30 2.40 -11.70
C PHE A 141 10.54 1.44 -12.63
N PRO A 142 11.26 0.59 -13.40
CA PRO A 142 10.63 -0.30 -14.38
C PRO A 142 9.79 -1.41 -13.75
N ASN A 143 9.95 -1.66 -12.45
CA ASN A 143 9.19 -2.66 -11.68
C ASN A 143 7.99 -2.06 -10.93
N ILE A 144 7.73 -0.75 -11.05
CA ILE A 144 6.50 -0.13 -10.55
C ILE A 144 5.48 -0.03 -11.68
N LYS A 145 4.25 -0.44 -11.38
CA LYS A 145 3.08 -0.15 -12.21
C LYS A 145 2.06 0.65 -11.41
N VAL A 146 1.52 1.71 -11.99
CA VAL A 146 0.49 2.53 -11.35
C VAL A 146 -0.88 2.24 -11.98
N ILE A 147 -1.89 2.06 -11.14
CA ILE A 147 -3.28 1.92 -11.56
C ILE A 147 -4.09 3.07 -10.97
N GLU A 148 -4.75 3.81 -11.85
CA GLU A 148 -5.72 4.84 -11.47
C GLU A 148 -7.10 4.18 -11.25
N SER A 149 -7.39 3.80 -10.01
CA SER A 149 -8.67 3.27 -9.58
C SER A 149 -8.79 3.33 -8.06
N GLY A 150 -9.99 3.57 -7.54
CA GLY A 150 -10.26 3.45 -6.10
C GLY A 150 -10.26 1.99 -5.65
N VAL A 151 -9.87 1.71 -4.40
CA VAL A 151 -10.05 0.38 -3.80
C VAL A 151 -11.38 0.34 -3.05
N LYS A 152 -12.29 -0.52 -3.50
CA LYS A 152 -13.63 -0.69 -2.94
C LYS A 152 -13.67 -1.69 -1.79
N GLN A 153 -12.93 -2.79 -1.90
CA GLN A 153 -12.99 -3.88 -0.92
C GLN A 153 -11.64 -4.58 -0.75
N LEU A 154 -11.32 -4.94 0.50
CA LEU A 154 -10.19 -5.79 0.85
C LEU A 154 -10.71 -7.19 1.25
N LYS A 155 -10.26 -8.22 0.53
CA LYS A 155 -10.54 -9.64 0.75
C LYS A 155 -9.30 -10.30 1.36
N SER A 156 -9.09 -10.11 2.66
CA SER A 156 -7.85 -10.49 3.36
C SER A 156 -7.54 -11.98 3.34
N GLU A 157 -8.56 -12.84 3.46
CA GLU A 157 -8.41 -14.30 3.45
C GLU A 157 -7.90 -14.78 2.09
N GLN A 158 -8.42 -14.18 1.02
CA GLN A 158 -8.06 -14.46 -0.37
C GLN A 158 -6.82 -13.66 -0.82
N ARG A 159 -6.27 -12.81 0.06
CA ARG A 159 -5.17 -11.85 -0.22
C ARG A 159 -5.40 -11.08 -1.52
N CYS A 160 -6.60 -10.53 -1.64
CA CYS A 160 -7.04 -9.85 -2.85
C CYS A 160 -7.71 -8.52 -2.51
N ILE A 161 -7.58 -7.54 -3.40
CA ILE A 161 -8.34 -6.29 -3.36
C ILE A 161 -9.22 -6.19 -4.60
N LEU A 162 -10.39 -5.58 -4.43
CA LEU A 162 -11.33 -5.25 -5.50
C LEU A 162 -11.33 -3.74 -5.68
N THR A 163 -11.09 -3.29 -6.90
CA THR A 163 -11.09 -1.90 -7.30
C THR A 163 -12.46 -1.46 -7.82
N GLU A 164 -12.68 -0.15 -7.94
CA GLU A 164 -13.97 0.44 -8.32
C GLU A 164 -14.39 0.10 -9.75
N ASP A 165 -13.41 -0.08 -10.64
CA ASP A 165 -13.56 -0.59 -12.01
C ASP A 165 -13.87 -2.10 -12.09
N GLY A 166 -14.01 -2.77 -10.95
CA GLY A 166 -14.38 -4.20 -10.86
C GLY A 166 -13.21 -5.17 -11.01
N ASN A 167 -11.98 -4.66 -11.17
CA ASN A 167 -10.78 -5.47 -11.28
C ASN A 167 -10.33 -6.04 -9.93
N GLN A 168 -9.68 -7.20 -9.96
CA GLN A 168 -9.18 -7.89 -8.78
C GLN A 168 -7.66 -8.01 -8.84
N HIS A 169 -6.98 -7.63 -7.76
CA HIS A 169 -5.53 -7.70 -7.64
C HIS A 169 -5.13 -8.56 -6.44
N VAL A 170 -4.39 -9.64 -6.69
CA VAL A 170 -3.86 -10.53 -5.67
C VAL A 170 -2.49 -10.03 -5.22
N TYR A 171 -2.21 -10.09 -3.92
CA TYR A 171 -0.99 -9.58 -3.33
C TYR A 171 -0.28 -10.59 -2.43
N LYS A 172 1.06 -10.49 -2.37
CA LYS A 172 1.87 -11.19 -1.34
C LYS A 172 1.94 -10.35 -0.07
N LYS A 173 2.11 -9.05 -0.22
CA LYS A 173 2.15 -8.04 0.84
C LYS A 173 1.33 -6.83 0.40
N LEU A 174 0.61 -6.24 1.34
CA LEU A 174 -0.25 -5.09 1.12
C LEU A 174 0.18 -3.96 2.06
N CYS A 175 0.36 -2.77 1.51
CA CYS A 175 0.58 -1.53 2.24
C CYS A 175 -0.64 -0.61 2.03
N LEU A 176 -1.28 -0.20 3.12
CA LEU A 176 -2.44 0.69 3.08
C LEU A 176 -2.03 2.12 3.45
N CYS A 177 -1.99 2.99 2.45
CA CYS A 177 -1.60 4.40 2.53
C CYS A 177 -2.75 5.34 2.14
N ALA A 178 -4.00 5.00 2.53
CA ALA A 178 -5.21 5.73 2.13
C ALA A 178 -5.35 7.15 2.73
N GLY A 179 -4.53 7.49 3.73
CA GLY A 179 -4.60 8.75 4.45
C GLY A 179 -5.90 8.91 5.25
N ALA A 180 -6.46 10.13 5.30
CA ALA A 180 -7.61 10.46 6.15
C ALA A 180 -8.65 11.31 5.40
N LYS A 181 -9.92 11.23 5.81
CA LYS A 181 -11.00 12.06 5.26
C LYS A 181 -11.46 13.07 6.34
N PRO A 182 -11.72 14.35 5.99
CA PRO A 182 -12.28 15.32 6.93
C PRO A 182 -13.62 14.84 7.48
N LYS A 183 -13.82 15.00 8.79
CA LYS A 183 -15.12 14.79 9.43
C LYS A 183 -15.96 16.06 9.24
N LEU A 184 -16.94 15.99 8.34
CA LEU A 184 -17.85 17.11 8.12
C LEU A 184 -18.77 17.28 9.34
N ILE A 185 -19.01 18.53 9.72
CA ILE A 185 -19.95 18.87 10.81
C ILE A 185 -21.40 18.62 10.41
N CYS A 186 -21.71 18.69 9.12
CA CYS A 186 -23.02 18.42 8.54
C CYS A 186 -22.82 17.84 7.14
N GLU A 187 -23.04 16.54 6.98
CA GLU A 187 -22.94 15.89 5.68
C GLU A 187 -24.07 16.34 4.75
N GLY A 188 -23.78 16.55 3.47
CA GLY A 188 -24.76 16.94 2.46
C GLY A 188 -25.14 18.43 2.43
N ASN A 189 -24.65 19.24 3.38
CA ASN A 189 -24.89 20.68 3.36
C ASN A 189 -23.96 21.38 2.34
N PRO A 190 -24.48 22.08 1.32
CA PRO A 190 -23.67 22.73 0.29
C PRO A 190 -22.77 23.85 0.81
N TYR A 191 -23.01 24.36 2.02
CA TYR A 191 -22.22 25.40 2.67
C TYR A 191 -21.15 24.86 3.63
N VAL A 192 -21.05 23.54 3.78
CA VAL A 192 -20.05 22.89 4.65
C VAL A 192 -19.05 22.14 3.78
N LEU A 193 -17.82 22.66 3.71
CA LEU A 193 -16.73 22.07 2.95
C LEU A 193 -15.69 21.44 3.89
N GLY A 194 -15.17 20.28 3.49
CA GLY A 194 -14.07 19.60 4.19
C GLY A 194 -12.77 19.82 3.46
N ILE A 195 -11.81 20.47 4.13
CA ILE A 195 -10.47 20.73 3.56
C ILE A 195 -9.50 19.67 4.08
N ARG A 196 -8.72 19.08 3.18
CA ARG A 196 -7.68 18.07 3.43
C ARG A 196 -6.37 18.44 2.71
N ASP A 197 -6.45 18.75 1.44
CA ASP A 197 -5.32 18.97 0.53
C ASP A 197 -5.71 19.87 -0.66
N THR A 198 -4.77 20.11 -1.58
CA THR A 198 -4.95 20.96 -2.78
C THR A 198 -6.25 20.66 -3.51
N ASP A 199 -6.55 19.37 -3.74
CA ASP A 199 -7.74 18.90 -4.45
C ASP A 199 -9.03 19.38 -3.76
N SER A 200 -9.10 19.27 -2.43
CA SER A 200 -10.25 19.73 -1.66
C SER A 200 -10.38 21.26 -1.56
N ALA A 201 -9.30 22.01 -1.80
CA ALA A 201 -9.29 23.47 -1.75
C ALA A 201 -9.66 24.11 -3.10
N GLN A 202 -9.48 23.40 -4.22
CA GLN A 202 -9.82 23.87 -5.57
C GLN A 202 -11.33 23.86 -5.84
N VAL A 203 -12.12 23.13 -5.04
CA VAL A 203 -13.59 23.17 -5.08
C VAL A 203 -14.08 24.43 -4.35
N THR A 204 -13.71 25.61 -4.88
CA THR A 204 -14.05 26.91 -4.29
C THR A 204 -14.52 27.87 -5.39
N PHE A 205 -15.86 27.96 -5.53
CA PHE A 205 -16.71 28.93 -6.27
C PHE A 205 -16.57 29.08 -7.79
#